data_AF-A0A835XYE0-F1
#
_entry.id   AF-A0A835XYE0-F1
#
_cell.length_a   1.000
_cell.length_b   1.000
_cell.length_c   1.000
_cell.angle_alpha   90.00
_cell.angle_beta   90.00
_cell.angle_gamma   90.00
#
_symmetry.space_group_name_H-M   'P 1'
#
loop_
_entity.id
_entity.type
_entity.pdbx_description
1 polymer ?
#
loop_
_entity_poly.entity_id
_entity_poly.type
_entity_poly.pdbx_seq_one_letter_code
_entity_poly.pdbx_strand_id
1 'polypeptide(L)'
;MLRLLASGTTLVLDRYSYSGVAYTAAKGVGHLDTSYCRSVEVGLPAADLVVLMRLSAEEGAARGGYGQERYEKLDFQRKVAEQFAALVDGQWLGVDATGAPEAIHQQVLAAVRPVVQRAVGGAPLGRLWDYAPLELGPGPGPERGPGQGQGQKGGLAQAGGA
;
A
#
# COMPACT_ATOMS: atom_id res chain seq x y z
N MET A 1 8.48 5.00 1.82
CA MET A 1 7.69 3.76 1.95
C MET A 1 8.47 2.68 2.69
N LEU A 2 9.47 2.03 2.08
CA LEU A 2 10.16 0.86 2.68
C LEU A 2 10.75 1.10 4.08
N ARG A 3 11.36 2.26 4.34
CA ARG A 3 11.88 2.60 5.68
C ARG A 3 10.79 2.62 6.76
N LEU A 4 9.59 3.11 6.43
CA LEU A 4 8.46 3.18 7.37
C LEU A 4 7.91 1.78 7.66
N LEU A 5 7.80 0.95 6.62
CA LEU A 5 7.41 -0.45 6.78
C LEU A 5 8.43 -1.21 7.64
N ALA A 6 9.72 -1.01 7.38
CA ALA A 6 10.81 -1.61 8.15
C ALA A 6 10.86 -1.13 9.62
N SER A 7 10.33 0.07 9.92
CA SER A 7 10.18 0.57 11.29
C SER A 7 8.83 0.20 11.93
N GLY A 8 8.06 -0.72 11.34
CA GLY A 8 6.79 -1.20 11.87
C GLY A 8 5.60 -0.26 11.68
N THR A 9 5.71 0.75 10.80
CA THR A 9 4.60 1.67 10.50
C THR A 9 3.67 1.08 9.44
N THR A 10 2.39 0.96 9.76
CA THR A 10 1.34 0.64 8.77
C THR A 10 1.12 1.82 7.83
N LEU A 11 1.05 1.55 6.52
CA LEU A 11 0.81 2.57 5.50
C LEU A 11 -0.58 2.39 4.90
N VAL A 12 -1.37 3.47 4.88
CA VAL A 12 -2.64 3.55 4.15
C VAL A 12 -2.41 4.41 2.92
N LEU A 13 -2.63 3.85 1.74
CA LEU A 13 -2.37 4.51 0.46
C LEU A 13 -3.69 4.73 -0.27
N ASP A 14 -3.96 5.98 -0.66
CA ASP A 14 -5.04 6.29 -1.61
C ASP A 14 -4.50 6.11 -3.03
N ARG A 15 -4.95 5.02 -3.66
CA ARG A 15 -4.43 4.46 -4.92
C ARG A 15 -3.01 3.90 -4.80
N TYR A 16 -2.69 2.99 -5.71
CA TYR A 16 -1.39 2.37 -5.86
C TYR A 16 -1.24 1.86 -7.31
N SER A 17 -0.26 0.98 -7.58
CA SER A 17 0.04 0.43 -8.91
C SER A 17 -1.17 -0.07 -9.69
N TYR A 18 -2.16 -0.66 -9.03
CA TYR A 18 -3.40 -1.13 -9.66
C TYR A 18 -4.14 -0.04 -10.42
N SER A 19 -4.17 1.20 -9.90
CA SER A 19 -4.76 2.34 -10.61
C SER A 19 -3.97 2.71 -11.86
N GLY A 20 -2.63 2.69 -11.78
CA GLY A 20 -1.77 2.93 -12.94
C GLY A 20 -2.03 1.94 -14.08
N VAL A 21 -2.13 0.66 -13.73
CA VAL A 21 -2.46 -0.42 -14.66
C VAL A 21 -3.85 -0.24 -15.26
N ALA A 22 -4.89 -0.14 -14.42
CA ALA A 22 -6.28 -0.09 -14.87
C ALA A 22 -6.57 1.12 -15.75
N TYR A 23 -6.12 2.32 -15.36
CA TYR A 23 -6.37 3.54 -16.13
C TYR A 23 -5.57 3.59 -17.42
N THR A 24 -4.37 3.01 -17.46
CA THR A 24 -3.55 3.00 -18.68
C THR A 24 -4.09 2.00 -19.68
N ALA A 25 -4.39 0.77 -19.25
CA ALA A 25 -4.99 -0.26 -20.11
C ALA A 25 -6.36 0.17 -20.65
N ALA A 26 -7.18 0.86 -19.85
CA ALA A 26 -8.49 1.36 -20.27
C ALA A 26 -8.45 2.38 -21.43
N LYS A 27 -7.28 2.98 -21.73
CA LYS A 27 -7.09 3.86 -22.90
C LYS A 27 -7.17 3.08 -24.22
N GLY A 28 -7.02 1.76 -24.20
CA GLY A 28 -7.10 0.91 -25.40
C GLY A 28 -5.96 1.13 -26.40
N VAL A 29 -4.81 1.59 -25.92
CA VAL A 29 -3.60 1.75 -26.75
C VAL A 29 -2.95 0.39 -26.92
N GLY A 30 -2.80 -0.09 -28.16
CA GLY A 30 -2.47 -1.50 -28.44
C GLY A 30 -1.17 -2.03 -27.82
N HIS A 31 -0.19 -1.17 -27.52
CA HIS A 31 1.07 -1.58 -26.87
C HIS A 31 1.09 -1.34 -25.35
N LEU A 32 -0.01 -0.84 -24.77
CA LEU A 32 -0.16 -0.54 -23.34
C LEU A 32 -1.27 -1.41 -22.72
N ASP A 33 -1.28 -2.70 -23.06
CA ASP A 33 -2.22 -3.65 -22.45
C ASP A 33 -1.92 -3.88 -20.97
N THR A 34 -2.81 -4.62 -20.29
CA THR A 34 -2.70 -4.95 -18.87
C THR A 34 -1.41 -5.70 -18.53
N SER A 35 -0.93 -6.56 -19.43
CA SER A 35 0.30 -7.34 -19.22
C SER A 35 1.52 -6.43 -19.22
N TYR A 36 1.64 -5.56 -20.23
CA TYR A 36 2.70 -4.56 -20.29
C TYR A 36 2.66 -3.65 -19.07
N CYS A 37 1.49 -3.11 -18.73
CA CYS A 37 1.33 -2.21 -17.59
C CYS A 37 1.70 -2.88 -16.25
N ARG A 38 1.41 -4.18 -16.07
CA ARG A 38 1.86 -4.91 -14.88
C ARG A 38 3.38 -5.10 -14.85
N SER A 39 3.99 -5.37 -16.00
CA SER A 39 5.42 -5.69 -16.09
C SER A 39 6.34 -4.57 -15.57
N VAL A 40 5.91 -3.30 -15.71
CA VAL A 40 6.68 -2.13 -15.24
C VAL A 40 6.53 -1.86 -13.73
N GLU A 41 5.62 -2.57 -13.05
CA GLU A 41 5.35 -2.45 -11.61
C GLU A 41 5.93 -3.63 -10.80
N VAL A 42 6.54 -4.62 -11.47
CA VAL A 42 7.12 -5.81 -10.83
C VAL A 42 8.21 -5.42 -9.83
N GLY A 43 8.18 -6.03 -8.65
CA GLY A 43 9.20 -5.83 -7.60
C GLY A 43 8.86 -4.73 -6.59
N LEU A 44 7.80 -3.96 -6.82
CA LEU A 44 7.25 -3.08 -5.79
C LEU A 44 6.68 -3.89 -4.61
N PRO A 45 6.56 -3.29 -3.41
CA PRO A 45 5.82 -3.91 -2.30
C PRO A 45 4.38 -4.25 -2.68
N ALA A 46 3.97 -5.50 -2.44
CA ALA A 46 2.57 -5.86 -2.48
C ALA A 46 1.85 -5.23 -1.27
N ALA A 47 0.59 -4.81 -1.48
CA ALA A 47 -0.29 -4.46 -0.39
C ALA A 47 -0.79 -5.74 0.31
N ASP A 48 -0.80 -5.75 1.64
CA ASP A 48 -1.37 -6.86 2.44
C ASP A 48 -2.91 -6.93 2.35
N LEU A 49 -3.54 -5.84 1.92
CA LEU A 49 -4.97 -5.71 1.64
C LEU A 49 -5.18 -4.61 0.60
N VAL A 50 -6.01 -4.89 -0.41
CA VAL A 50 -6.49 -3.90 -1.36
C VAL A 50 -7.98 -3.69 -1.15
N VAL A 51 -8.41 -2.46 -0.85
CA VAL A 51 -9.83 -2.14 -0.71
C VAL A 51 -10.32 -1.50 -2.00
N LEU A 52 -11.18 -2.21 -2.72
CA LEU A 52 -11.84 -1.71 -3.92
C LEU A 52 -13.23 -1.18 -3.54
N MET A 53 -13.35 0.15 -3.51
CA MET A 53 -14.63 0.84 -3.36
C MET A 53 -15.44 0.70 -4.65
N ARG A 54 -16.45 -0.15 -4.63
CA ARG A 54 -17.31 -0.48 -5.77
C ARG A 54 -18.44 0.54 -5.88
N LEU A 55 -18.55 1.11 -7.07
CA LEU A 55 -19.57 2.07 -7.45
C LEU A 55 -19.77 1.95 -8.96
N SER A 56 -21.00 1.99 -9.45
CA SER A 56 -21.22 2.12 -10.90
C SER A 56 -20.68 3.45 -11.42
N ALA A 57 -20.43 3.53 -12.73
CA ALA A 57 -19.99 4.77 -13.35
C ALA A 57 -21.05 5.87 -13.17
N GLU A 58 -22.33 5.49 -13.20
CA GLU A 58 -23.50 6.34 -13.04
C GLU A 58 -23.62 6.88 -11.61
N GLU A 59 -23.51 6.02 -10.60
CA GLU A 59 -23.53 6.44 -9.19
C GLU A 59 -22.30 7.30 -8.85
N GLY A 60 -21.14 7.02 -9.46
CA GLY A 60 -19.96 7.87 -9.37
C GLY A 60 -20.18 9.25 -9.99
N ALA A 61 -20.83 9.30 -11.15
CA ALA A 61 -21.15 10.54 -11.83
C ALA A 61 -22.23 11.38 -11.13
N ALA A 62 -23.11 10.73 -10.34
CA ALA A 62 -24.10 11.42 -9.54
C ALA A 62 -23.49 12.15 -8.33
N ARG A 63 -22.23 11.87 -7.97
CA ARG A 63 -21.53 12.59 -6.90
C ARG A 63 -21.10 13.97 -7.39
N GLY A 64 -21.21 14.96 -6.52
CA GLY A 64 -20.84 16.33 -6.85
C GLY A 64 -19.38 16.44 -7.31
N GLY A 65 -19.15 17.24 -8.36
CA GLY A 65 -17.81 17.46 -8.91
C GLY A 65 -17.41 16.57 -10.08
N TYR A 66 -18.22 15.58 -10.46
CA TYR A 66 -17.92 14.73 -11.62
C TYR A 66 -17.93 15.52 -12.95
N GLY A 67 -16.95 15.21 -13.80
CA GLY A 67 -16.77 15.79 -15.13
C GLY A 67 -15.77 16.95 -15.17
N GLN A 68 -15.15 17.27 -14.04
CA GLN A 68 -14.16 18.35 -13.91
C GLN A 68 -12.73 17.84 -14.19
N GLU A 69 -12.48 16.54 -14.01
CA GLU A 69 -11.17 15.93 -14.26
C GLU A 69 -11.08 15.19 -15.60
N ARG A 70 -9.84 15.05 -16.09
CA ARG A 70 -9.49 14.49 -17.41
C ARG A 70 -10.17 13.15 -17.75
N TYR A 71 -10.38 12.30 -16.74
CA TYR A 71 -10.86 10.93 -16.91
C TYR A 71 -12.32 10.72 -16.47
N GLU A 72 -13.03 11.76 -16.02
CA GLU A 72 -14.42 11.68 -15.56
C GLU A 72 -15.40 11.66 -16.74
N LYS A 73 -15.30 10.60 -17.54
CA LYS A 73 -16.21 10.30 -18.64
C LYS A 73 -16.80 8.91 -18.40
N LEU A 74 -18.12 8.79 -18.45
CA LEU A 74 -18.84 7.55 -18.11
C LEU A 74 -18.27 6.34 -18.86
N ASP A 75 -18.11 6.43 -20.18
CA ASP A 75 -17.60 5.33 -21.00
C ASP A 75 -16.16 4.95 -20.65
N PHE A 76 -15.33 5.91 -20.24
CA PHE A 76 -13.98 5.63 -19.80
C PHE A 76 -13.98 4.97 -18.41
N GLN A 77 -14.82 5.45 -17.48
CA GLN A 77 -14.94 4.86 -16.16
C GLN A 77 -15.48 3.42 -16.20
N ARG A 78 -16.39 3.09 -17.13
CA ARG A 78 -16.83 1.72 -17.38
C ARG A 78 -15.66 0.81 -17.79
N LYS A 79 -14.82 1.26 -18.74
CA LYS A 79 -13.61 0.53 -19.13
C LYS A 79 -12.62 0.36 -17.99
N VAL A 80 -12.43 1.40 -17.16
CA VAL A 80 -11.58 1.34 -15.98
C VAL A 80 -12.10 0.30 -14.97
N ALA A 81 -13.42 0.24 -14.75
CA ALA A 81 -14.04 -0.75 -13.89
C ALA A 81 -13.83 -2.18 -14.39
N GLU A 82 -13.92 -2.42 -15.70
CA GLU A 82 -13.60 -3.70 -16.34
C GLU A 82 -12.13 -4.10 -16.09
N GLN A 83 -11.20 -3.15 -16.24
CA GLN A 83 -9.78 -3.40 -15.96
C GLN A 83 -9.54 -3.74 -14.49
N PHE A 84 -10.18 -3.04 -13.56
CA PHE A 84 -10.09 -3.37 -12.13
C PHE A 84 -10.64 -4.78 -11.85
N ALA A 85 -11.79 -5.14 -12.43
CA ALA A 85 -12.37 -6.47 -12.24
C ALA A 85 -11.42 -7.60 -12.68
N ALA A 86 -10.63 -7.37 -13.74
CA ALA A 86 -9.62 -8.32 -14.22
C ALA A 86 -8.35 -8.39 -13.34
N LEU A 87 -8.13 -7.41 -12.45
CA LEU A 87 -6.97 -7.36 -11.54
C LEU A 87 -7.27 -7.90 -10.14
N VAL A 88 -8.53 -8.14 -9.80
CA VAL A 88 -8.94 -8.64 -8.47
C VAL A 88 -8.34 -10.02 -8.20
N ASP A 89 -7.74 -10.17 -7.02
CA ASP A 89 -7.25 -11.45 -6.51
C ASP A 89 -7.62 -11.66 -5.02
N GLY A 90 -7.01 -12.66 -4.38
CA GLY A 90 -7.31 -13.03 -2.99
C GLY A 90 -6.95 -11.98 -1.93
N GLN A 91 -6.17 -10.95 -2.25
CA GLN A 91 -5.86 -9.85 -1.32
C GLN A 91 -6.87 -8.70 -1.38
N TRP A 92 -7.91 -8.81 -2.20
CA TRP A 92 -8.85 -7.72 -2.44
C TRP A 92 -10.13 -7.86 -1.63
N LEU A 93 -10.54 -6.76 -1.00
CA LEU A 93 -11.86 -6.58 -0.43
C LEU A 93 -12.66 -5.64 -1.33
N GLY A 94 -13.72 -6.17 -1.94
CA GLY A 94 -14.74 -5.34 -2.57
C GLY A 94 -15.69 -4.77 -1.52
N VAL A 95 -15.83 -3.45 -1.49
CA VAL A 95 -16.74 -2.74 -0.57
C VAL A 95 -17.77 -1.98 -1.39
N ASP A 96 -19.05 -2.17 -1.10
CA ASP A 96 -20.11 -1.35 -1.70
C ASP A 96 -19.99 0.08 -1.18
N ALA A 97 -19.64 1.00 -2.08
CA ALA A 97 -19.39 2.39 -1.74
C ALA A 97 -20.66 3.26 -1.78
N THR A 98 -21.85 2.69 -2.02
CA THR A 98 -23.13 3.41 -2.03
C THR A 98 -23.71 3.64 -0.63
N GLY A 99 -23.24 2.88 0.36
CA GLY A 99 -23.68 2.98 1.75
C GLY A 99 -23.21 4.25 2.48
N ALA A 100 -23.66 4.40 3.73
CA ALA A 100 -23.24 5.50 4.59
C ALA A 100 -21.72 5.41 4.90
N PRO A 101 -20.99 6.55 4.95
CA PRO A 101 -19.55 6.57 5.22
C PRO A 101 -19.14 5.80 6.48
N GLU A 102 -19.93 5.90 7.55
CA GLU A 102 -19.66 5.21 8.83
C GLU A 102 -19.77 3.69 8.68
N ALA A 103 -20.75 3.19 7.91
CA ALA A 103 -20.93 1.77 7.67
C ALA A 103 -19.77 1.20 6.83
N ILE A 104 -19.39 1.93 5.77
CA ILE A 104 -18.23 1.62 4.93
C ILE A 104 -16.95 1.59 5.79
N HIS A 105 -16.77 2.60 6.64
CA HIS A 105 -15.62 2.68 7.55
C HIS A 105 -15.54 1.46 8.48
N GLN A 106 -16.65 1.07 9.12
CA GLN A 106 -16.66 -0.10 10.01
C GLN A 106 -16.33 -1.40 9.26
N GLN A 107 -16.84 -1.58 8.04
CA GLN A 107 -16.53 -2.73 7.22
C GLN A 107 -15.03 -2.80 6.87
N VAL A 108 -14.45 -1.69 6.41
CA VAL A 108 -13.02 -1.60 6.09
C VAL A 108 -12.18 -1.85 7.34
N LEU A 109 -12.54 -1.24 8.47
CA LEU A 109 -11.80 -1.38 9.73
C LEU A 109 -11.81 -2.83 10.22
N ALA A 110 -12.94 -3.53 10.11
CA ALA A 110 -13.05 -4.95 10.46
C ALA A 110 -12.11 -5.84 9.64
N ALA A 111 -11.92 -5.52 8.35
CA ALA A 111 -11.01 -6.25 7.47
C ALA A 111 -9.53 -5.89 7.68
N VAL A 112 -9.22 -4.62 7.97
CA VAL A 112 -7.83 -4.15 8.19
C VAL A 112 -7.23 -4.71 9.48
N ARG A 113 -8.01 -4.80 10.56
CA ARG A 113 -7.51 -5.26 11.88
C ARG A 113 -6.75 -6.60 11.84
N PRO A 114 -7.30 -7.71 11.29
CA PRO A 114 -6.58 -8.98 11.23
C PRO A 114 -5.35 -8.93 10.32
N VAL A 115 -5.35 -8.08 9.29
CA VAL A 115 -4.20 -7.88 8.40
C VAL A 115 -3.04 -7.21 9.16
N VAL A 116 -3.32 -6.15 9.91
CA VAL A 116 -2.32 -5.49 10.76
C VAL A 116 -1.80 -6.45 11.85
N GLN A 117 -2.67 -7.24 12.47
CA GLN A 117 -2.27 -8.24 13.47
C GLN A 117 -1.33 -9.30 12.89
N ARG A 118 -1.60 -9.80 11.67
CA ARG A 118 -0.71 -10.72 10.96
C ARG A 118 0.65 -10.09 10.67
N ALA A 119 0.68 -8.85 10.19
CA ALA A 119 1.91 -8.13 9.89
C ALA A 119 2.76 -7.91 11.16
N VAL A 120 2.13 -7.49 12.27
CA VAL A 120 2.78 -7.39 13.59
C VAL A 120 3.29 -8.74 14.08
N GLY A 121 2.60 -9.83 13.74
CA GLY A 121 3.03 -11.21 14.01
C GLY A 121 4.19 -11.70 13.14
N GLY A 122 4.75 -10.86 12.26
CA GLY A 122 5.92 -11.19 11.44
C GLY A 122 5.59 -11.84 10.10
N ALA A 123 4.34 -11.73 9.62
CA ALA A 123 4.02 -12.14 8.25
C ALA A 123 4.92 -11.38 7.25
N PRO A 124 5.51 -12.07 6.25
CA PRO A 124 6.42 -11.44 5.31
C PRO A 124 5.68 -10.46 4.39
N LEU A 125 6.32 -9.34 4.07
CA LEU A 125 5.88 -8.44 3.02
C LEU A 125 6.03 -9.14 1.66
N GLY A 126 5.01 -9.10 0.81
CA GLY A 126 5.07 -9.67 -0.53
C GLY A 126 5.66 -8.71 -1.57
N ARG A 127 6.14 -9.24 -2.69
CA ARG A 127 6.36 -8.49 -3.93
C ARG A 127 5.08 -8.44 -4.76
N LEU A 128 4.83 -7.30 -5.38
CA LEU A 128 3.64 -7.07 -6.19
C LEU A 128 3.60 -8.06 -7.37
N TRP A 129 2.41 -8.64 -7.61
CA TRP A 129 2.05 -9.65 -8.63
C TRP A 129 2.39 -11.11 -8.33
N ASP A 130 3.52 -11.41 -7.68
CA ASP A 130 3.92 -12.80 -7.39
C ASP A 130 3.80 -13.18 -5.91
N TYR A 131 3.62 -12.18 -5.02
CA TYR A 131 3.51 -12.32 -3.57
C TYR A 131 4.68 -13.07 -2.91
N ALA A 132 5.78 -13.26 -3.63
CA ALA A 132 6.97 -13.84 -3.06
C ALA A 132 7.59 -12.88 -2.04
N PRO A 133 8.27 -13.37 -0.99
CA PRO A 133 8.80 -12.51 0.05
C PRO A 133 9.68 -11.37 -0.49
N LEU A 134 9.42 -10.17 0.02
CA LEU A 134 10.21 -8.96 -0.20
C LEU A 134 10.95 -8.64 1.10
N GLU A 135 12.27 -8.77 1.06
CA GLU A 135 13.12 -8.48 2.21
C GLU A 135 13.12 -6.98 2.53
N LEU A 136 12.65 -6.64 3.73
CA LEU A 136 12.88 -5.34 4.32
C LEU A 136 14.28 -5.38 4.95
N GLY A 137 15.23 -4.67 4.36
CA GLY A 137 16.56 -4.48 4.98
C GLY A 137 16.42 -3.96 6.42
N PRO A 138 17.49 -4.03 7.24
CA PRO A 138 17.41 -3.65 8.64
C PRO A 138 16.79 -2.25 8.75
N GLY A 139 15.70 -2.15 9.52
CA GLY A 139 15.07 -0.87 9.82
C GLY A 139 16.11 0.10 10.40
N PRO A 140 15.91 1.42 10.27
CA PRO A 140 16.79 2.36 10.96
C PRO A 140 16.82 1.96 12.44
N GLY A 141 18.02 1.67 12.97
CA GLY A 141 18.19 1.39 14.38
C GLY A 141 17.62 2.55 15.21
N PRO A 142 17.31 2.34 16.50
CA PRO A 142 16.74 3.38 17.34
C PRO A 142 17.58 4.65 17.19
N GLU A 143 16.95 5.76 16.81
CA GLU A 143 17.64 7.04 16.69
C GLU A 143 18.38 7.30 18.01
N ARG A 144 19.71 7.31 17.96
CA ARG A 144 20.52 7.74 19.09
C ARG A 144 20.25 9.22 19.28
N GLY A 145 19.40 9.54 20.26
CA GLY A 145 19.15 10.91 20.67
C GLY A 145 20.47 11.65 20.93
N PRO A 146 20.51 12.97 20.70
CA PRO A 146 21.71 13.75 20.91
C PRO A 146 21.95 13.84 22.42
N GLY A 147 22.86 13.01 22.97
CA GLY A 147 23.18 13.15 24.40
C GLY A 147 23.81 11.99 25.15
N GLN A 148 24.32 10.93 24.52
CA GLN A 148 25.16 9.95 25.24
C GLN A 148 26.62 10.09 24.82
N GLY A 149 27.24 11.16 25.34
CA GLY A 149 28.67 11.34 25.36
C GLY A 149 29.34 10.22 26.15
N GLN A 150 30.45 9.72 25.60
CA GLN A 150 31.26 8.65 26.16
C GLN A 150 31.78 9.03 27.55
N GLY A 151 31.30 8.35 28.59
CA GLY A 151 31.99 8.29 29.87
C GLY A 151 33.19 7.36 29.74
N GLN A 152 34.38 7.91 29.49
CA GLN A 152 35.64 7.17 29.63
C GLN A 152 35.78 6.72 31.09
N LYS A 153 35.66 5.41 31.35
CA LYS A 153 36.24 4.77 32.53
C LYS A 153 37.74 4.57 32.26
N GLY A 154 38.54 5.58 32.60
CA GLY A 154 39.98 5.44 32.73
C GLY A 154 40.32 4.78 34.06
N GLY A 155 40.42 3.44 34.07
CA GLY A 155 41.10 2.72 35.13
C GLY A 155 42.60 2.68 34.84
N LEU A 156 43.41 3.21 35.74
CA LEU A 156 44.81 2.81 35.88
C LEU A 156 45.13 2.60 37.35
N ALA A 157 45.36 1.34 37.68
CA ALA A 157 46.00 0.88 38.89
C ALA A 157 47.51 0.69 38.63
N GLN A 158 48.36 1.22 39.52
CA GLN A 158 49.70 0.72 39.90
C GLN A 158 49.94 1.29 41.33
N ALA A 159 50.10 0.53 42.42
CA ALA A 159 51.24 -0.31 42.83
C ALA A 159 52.58 0.47 42.70
N GLY A 160 53.40 0.75 43.70
CA GLY A 160 53.51 0.38 45.11
C GLY A 160 54.87 0.86 45.63
N GLY A 161 55.17 0.66 46.92
CA GLY A 161 56.54 0.49 47.42
C GLY A 161 57.23 1.69 48.11
N ALA A 162 57.56 1.43 49.38
CA ALA A 162 58.51 2.09 50.29
C ALA A 162 58.16 3.48 50.84
#